data_AF-A0A7X7PP84-F1
#
_entry.id   AF-A0A7X7PP84-F1
#
_cell.length_a   1.000
_cell.length_b   1.000
_cell.length_c   1.000
_cell.angle_alpha   90.00
_cell.angle_beta   90.00
_cell.angle_gamma   90.00
#
_symmetry.space_group_name_H-M   'P 1'
#
loop_
_entity.id
_entity.type
_entity.pdbx_description
1 polymer ?
#
loop_
_entity_poly.entity_id
_entity_poly.type
_entity_poly.pdbx_seq_one_letter_code
_entity_poly.pdbx_strand_id
1 'polypeptide(L)'
;MSERSESPANMPIQGDGGSATQLSILLDAAMAIIDEEFKRSERLDAKSRNMITVAGAFFAVVQAVVATLVNETLGETATQSASSLVLWLMVAAGVATIGLGIAFAWSYEAWRLRDDEALGVKTIQDYREAAYAGNPAVGAKLVDAYARIAEDRRRVNAERADAVHKAAIACGLAMLLIGTELVLAFVAVAVR
;
A
#
# COMPACT_ATOMS: atom_id res chain seq x y z
N MET A 1 69.46 48.12 -16.81
CA MET A 1 68.15 48.12 -17.49
C MET A 1 67.73 46.66 -17.58
N SER A 2 67.02 46.10 -16.61
CA SER A 2 65.59 46.25 -16.27
C SER A 2 64.66 45.67 -17.33
N GLU A 3 64.05 44.51 -17.03
CA GLU A 3 62.64 44.13 -17.25
C GLU A 3 62.45 42.72 -16.63
N ARG A 4 61.99 42.63 -15.37
CA ARG A 4 60.61 42.36 -14.91
C ARG A 4 59.91 41.16 -15.57
N SER A 5 59.86 40.06 -14.81
CA SER A 5 58.66 39.32 -14.39
C SER A 5 57.43 39.42 -15.31
N GLU A 6 57.09 38.31 -15.96
CA GLU A 6 55.69 37.90 -16.15
C GLU A 6 55.52 36.46 -15.66
N SER A 7 55.09 36.35 -14.40
CA SER A 7 54.40 35.18 -13.88
C SER A 7 53.12 34.98 -14.70
N PRO A 8 52.83 33.80 -15.26
CA PRO A 8 51.55 33.59 -15.93
C PRO A 8 50.44 33.78 -14.90
N ALA A 9 49.66 34.83 -15.17
CA ALA A 9 48.53 35.27 -14.41
C ALA A 9 47.62 34.11 -14.03
N ASN A 10 47.35 34.03 -12.74
CA ASN A 10 46.09 33.66 -12.11
C ASN A 10 44.93 33.60 -13.11
N MET A 11 44.71 32.45 -13.74
CA MET A 11 43.43 32.19 -14.39
C MET A 11 42.38 32.20 -13.29
N PRO A 12 41.33 33.02 -13.38
CA PRO A 12 40.21 32.86 -12.49
C PRO A 12 39.68 31.44 -12.73
N ILE A 13 39.68 30.60 -11.70
CA ILE A 13 38.86 29.39 -11.69
C ILE A 13 37.45 29.90 -11.90
N GLN A 14 36.95 29.76 -13.13
CA GLN A 14 35.56 29.98 -13.46
C GLN A 14 34.76 29.10 -12.52
N GLY A 15 34.10 29.75 -11.56
CA GLY A 15 33.21 29.10 -10.63
C GLY A 15 32.21 28.28 -11.41
N ASP A 16 32.18 27.01 -11.08
CA ASP A 16 31.48 25.91 -11.71
C ASP A 16 29.95 26.06 -11.60
N GLY A 17 29.39 26.98 -12.38
CA GLY A 17 27.94 27.12 -12.54
C GLY A 17 27.28 25.88 -13.18
N GLY A 18 28.08 25.01 -13.80
CA GLY A 18 27.60 23.76 -14.39
C GLY A 18 27.29 22.69 -13.35
N SER A 19 28.17 22.46 -12.36
CA SER A 19 27.95 21.41 -11.35
C SER A 19 26.85 21.76 -10.35
N ALA A 20 26.70 23.03 -9.99
CA ALA A 20 25.61 23.46 -9.11
C ALA A 20 24.24 23.23 -9.77
N THR A 21 24.11 23.51 -11.07
CA THR A 21 22.89 23.23 -11.85
C THR A 21 22.67 21.74 -12.08
N GLN A 22 23.72 20.95 -12.34
CA GLN A 22 23.60 19.49 -12.48
C GLN A 22 23.17 18.82 -11.16
N LEU A 23 23.72 19.28 -10.03
CA LEU A 23 23.36 18.78 -8.71
C LEU A 23 21.91 19.11 -8.33
N SER A 24 21.43 20.33 -8.63
CA SER A 24 20.03 20.69 -8.38
C SER A 24 19.08 19.84 -9.21
N ILE A 25 19.42 19.59 -10.49
CA ILE A 25 18.64 18.70 -11.37
C ILE A 25 18.57 17.27 -10.79
N LEU A 26 19.70 16.74 -10.29
CA LEU A 26 19.73 15.40 -9.68
C LEU A 26 18.90 15.33 -8.39
N LEU A 27 18.94 16.38 -7.57
CA LEU A 27 18.13 16.46 -6.35
C LEU A 27 16.64 16.54 -6.65
N ASP A 28 16.25 17.39 -7.60
CA ASP A 28 14.86 17.51 -8.04
C ASP A 28 14.35 16.18 -8.62
N ALA A 29 15.17 15.50 -9.41
CA ALA A 29 14.84 14.17 -9.93
C ALA A 29 14.69 13.13 -8.82
N ALA A 30 15.58 13.13 -7.81
CA ALA A 30 15.50 12.20 -6.70
C ALA A 30 14.26 12.44 -5.82
N MET A 31 13.90 13.70 -5.56
CA MET A 31 12.67 14.07 -4.87
C MET A 31 11.43 13.64 -5.67
N ALA A 32 11.43 13.87 -6.99
CA ALA A 32 10.32 13.45 -7.86
C ALA A 32 10.11 11.92 -7.87
N ILE A 33 11.20 11.13 -7.86
CA ILE A 33 11.11 9.66 -7.74
C ILE A 33 10.49 9.25 -6.41
N ILE A 34 10.87 9.90 -5.31
CA ILE A 34 10.30 9.61 -4.00
C ILE A 34 8.81 9.95 -3.95
N ASP A 35 8.41 11.09 -4.51
CA ASP A 35 7.00 11.50 -4.62
C ASP A 35 6.17 10.52 -5.46
N GLU A 36 6.73 10.01 -6.55
CA GLU A 36 6.11 8.94 -7.36
C GLU A 36 5.87 7.68 -6.53
N GLU A 37 6.85 7.25 -5.73
CA GLU A 37 6.72 6.08 -4.86
C GLU A 37 5.72 6.32 -3.71
N PHE A 38 5.56 7.54 -3.21
CA PHE A 38 4.48 7.89 -2.27
C PHE A 38 3.10 7.78 -2.91
N LYS A 39 2.90 8.38 -4.10
CA LYS A 39 1.64 8.27 -4.84
C LYS A 39 1.31 6.81 -5.15
N ARG A 40 2.32 6.01 -5.48
CA ARG A 40 2.16 4.58 -5.72
C ARG A 40 1.70 3.84 -4.46
N SER A 41 2.30 4.13 -3.31
CA SER A 41 1.94 3.48 -2.04
C SER A 41 0.51 3.83 -1.62
N GLU A 42 0.12 5.10 -1.74
CA GLU A 42 -1.23 5.59 -1.46
C GLU A 42 -2.27 4.92 -2.37
N ARG A 43 -1.97 4.80 -3.67
CA ARG A 43 -2.85 4.11 -4.62
C ARG A 43 -3.02 2.64 -4.28
N LEU A 44 -1.97 1.97 -3.82
CA LEU A 44 -2.03 0.55 -3.41
C LEU A 44 -2.86 0.37 -2.14
N ASP A 45 -2.72 1.26 -1.16
CA ASP A 45 -3.55 1.29 0.06
C ASP A 45 -5.03 1.54 -0.26
N ALA A 46 -5.33 2.57 -1.06
CA ALA A 46 -6.70 2.85 -1.48
C ALA A 46 -7.34 1.66 -2.22
N LYS A 47 -6.55 0.96 -3.04
CA LYS A 47 -7.02 -0.22 -3.76
C LYS A 47 -7.38 -1.37 -2.82
N SER A 48 -6.54 -1.72 -1.85
CA SER A 48 -6.85 -2.80 -0.90
C SER A 48 -8.06 -2.46 -0.02
N ARG A 49 -8.15 -1.21 0.46
CA ARG A 49 -9.30 -0.69 1.20
C ARG A 49 -10.62 -0.84 0.46
N ASN A 50 -10.63 -0.44 -0.81
CA ASN A 50 -11.84 -0.52 -1.62
C ASN A 50 -12.24 -1.98 -1.85
N MET A 51 -11.29 -2.88 -2.12
CA MET A 51 -11.59 -4.31 -2.32
C MET A 51 -12.23 -4.94 -1.08
N ILE A 52 -11.67 -4.73 0.11
CA ILE A 52 -12.22 -5.34 1.33
C ILE A 52 -13.54 -4.70 1.75
N THR A 53 -13.73 -3.39 1.51
CA THR A 53 -15.00 -2.70 1.76
C THR A 53 -16.12 -3.29 0.92
N VAL A 54 -15.87 -3.52 -0.38
CA VAL A 54 -16.86 -4.13 -1.28
C VAL A 54 -17.18 -5.56 -0.84
N ALA A 55 -16.17 -6.37 -0.52
CA ALA A 55 -16.37 -7.74 -0.05
C ALA A 55 -17.16 -7.79 1.27
N GLY A 56 -16.84 -6.91 2.22
CA GLY A 56 -17.56 -6.79 3.49
C GLY A 56 -19.01 -6.34 3.34
N ALA A 57 -19.27 -5.38 2.44
CA ALA A 57 -20.64 -4.94 2.14
C ALA A 57 -21.48 -6.06 1.53
N PHE A 58 -20.93 -6.80 0.56
CA PHE A 58 -21.62 -7.93 -0.05
C PHE A 58 -21.89 -9.05 0.96
N PHE A 59 -20.90 -9.38 1.79
CA PHE A 59 -21.07 -10.34 2.89
C PHE A 59 -22.21 -9.95 3.83
N ALA A 60 -22.28 -8.70 4.27
CA ALA A 60 -23.32 -8.23 5.18
C ALA A 60 -24.72 -8.42 4.58
N VAL A 61 -24.89 -8.14 3.29
CA VAL A 61 -26.17 -8.35 2.58
C VAL A 61 -26.54 -9.84 2.54
N VAL A 62 -25.59 -10.71 2.18
CA VAL A 62 -25.86 -12.16 2.11
C VAL A 62 -26.17 -12.74 3.49
N GLN A 63 -25.42 -12.36 4.53
CA GLN A 63 -25.68 -12.80 5.89
C GLN A 63 -27.04 -12.33 6.41
N ALA A 64 -27.50 -11.13 6.02
CA ALA A 64 -28.85 -10.67 6.35
C ALA A 64 -29.93 -11.59 5.73
N VAL A 65 -29.77 -11.96 4.45
CA VAL A 65 -30.69 -12.90 3.79
C VAL A 65 -30.68 -14.26 4.48
N VAL A 66 -29.49 -14.82 4.73
CA VAL A 66 -29.35 -16.14 5.38
C VAL A 66 -29.93 -16.13 6.78
N ALA A 67 -29.67 -15.09 7.58
CA ALA A 67 -30.22 -14.97 8.93
C ALA A 67 -31.75 -14.89 8.94
N THR A 68 -32.36 -14.15 8.01
CA THR A 68 -33.82 -14.12 7.86
C THR A 68 -34.38 -15.51 7.55
N LEU A 69 -33.79 -16.24 6.60
CA LEU A 69 -34.23 -17.59 6.24
C LEU A 69 -34.09 -18.59 7.40
N VAL A 70 -32.99 -18.53 8.13
CA VAL A 70 -32.75 -19.37 9.31
C VAL A 70 -33.78 -19.06 10.40
N ASN A 71 -34.08 -17.79 10.66
CA ASN A 71 -35.07 -17.40 11.67
C ASN A 71 -36.50 -17.81 11.28
N GLU A 72 -36.89 -17.67 10.01
CA GLU A 72 -38.20 -18.12 9.52
C GLU A 72 -38.35 -19.64 9.57
N THR A 73 -37.30 -20.40 9.28
CA THR A 73 -37.35 -21.88 9.34
C THR A 73 -37.42 -22.39 10.79
N LEU A 74 -36.64 -21.81 11.69
CA LEU A 74 -36.65 -22.18 13.12
C LEU A 74 -37.90 -21.69 13.86
N GLY A 75 -38.48 -20.55 13.46
CA GLY A 75 -39.69 -19.99 14.07
C GLY A 75 -40.97 -20.79 13.77
N GLU A 76 -41.03 -21.46 12.62
CA GLU A 76 -42.21 -22.26 12.22
C GLU A 76 -42.18 -23.71 12.73
N THR A 77 -41.04 -24.22 13.21
CA THR A 77 -40.87 -25.65 13.52
C THR A 77 -40.42 -25.95 14.94
N ALA A 78 -41.35 -25.84 15.90
CA ALA A 78 -41.18 -26.47 17.22
C ALA A 78 -41.28 -28.02 17.19
N THR A 79 -41.59 -28.65 16.04
CA THR A 79 -41.73 -30.13 15.95
C THR A 79 -41.33 -30.79 14.62
N GLN A 80 -40.77 -30.08 13.64
CA GLN A 80 -40.33 -30.70 12.39
C GLN A 80 -38.83 -30.54 12.18
N SER A 81 -38.19 -31.67 11.87
CA SER A 81 -36.78 -31.82 11.51
C SER A 81 -36.28 -30.63 10.71
N ALA A 82 -35.42 -29.80 11.30
CA ALA A 82 -34.72 -28.75 10.57
C ALA A 82 -34.18 -29.36 9.29
N SER A 83 -34.65 -28.87 8.13
CA SER A 83 -34.32 -29.50 6.86
C SER A 83 -32.79 -29.51 6.70
N SER A 84 -32.24 -30.57 6.13
CA SER A 84 -30.78 -30.71 5.96
C SER A 84 -30.16 -29.50 5.23
N LEU A 85 -30.95 -28.77 4.44
CA LEU A 85 -30.55 -27.55 3.75
C LEU A 85 -30.22 -26.39 4.70
N VAL A 86 -30.92 -26.23 5.83
CA VAL A 86 -30.62 -25.17 6.82
C VAL A 86 -29.25 -25.42 7.46
N LEU A 87 -28.91 -26.67 7.73
CA LEU A 87 -27.59 -27.02 8.25
C LEU A 87 -26.48 -26.71 7.22
N TRP A 88 -26.72 -27.01 5.94
CA TRP A 88 -25.78 -26.64 4.86
C TRP A 88 -25.62 -25.12 4.70
N LEU A 89 -26.70 -24.34 4.87
CA LEU A 89 -26.62 -22.88 4.86
C LEU A 89 -25.77 -22.34 6.01
N MET A 90 -25.94 -22.86 7.23
CA MET A 90 -25.14 -22.45 8.38
C MET A 90 -23.65 -22.80 8.20
N VAL A 91 -23.36 -23.97 7.61
CA VAL A 91 -21.99 -24.36 7.26
C VAL A 91 -21.41 -23.41 6.21
N ALA A 92 -22.17 -23.10 5.16
CA ALA A 92 -21.75 -22.15 4.13
C ALA A 92 -21.47 -20.76 4.70
N ALA A 93 -22.33 -20.26 5.61
CA ALA A 93 -22.14 -19.00 6.33
C ALA A 93 -20.86 -18.98 7.17
N GLY A 94 -20.58 -20.07 7.88
CA GLY A 94 -19.33 -20.23 8.64
C GLY A 94 -18.10 -20.17 7.72
N VAL A 95 -18.13 -20.87 6.59
CA VAL A 95 -17.04 -20.88 5.61
C VAL A 95 -16.85 -19.49 4.98
N ALA A 96 -17.94 -18.81 4.60
CA ALA A 96 -17.89 -17.46 4.06
C ALA A 96 -17.30 -16.45 5.07
N THR A 97 -17.66 -16.57 6.35
CA THR A 97 -17.13 -15.74 7.44
C THR A 97 -15.62 -15.92 7.61
N ILE A 98 -15.14 -17.17 7.61
CA ILE A 98 -13.71 -17.49 7.68
C ILE A 98 -12.98 -16.93 6.46
N GLY A 99 -13.55 -17.12 5.26
CA GLY A 99 -12.99 -16.60 4.01
C GLY A 99 -12.83 -15.08 4.03
N LEU A 100 -13.85 -14.35 4.49
CA LEU A 100 -13.78 -12.90 4.64
C LEU A 100 -12.73 -12.48 5.70
N GLY A 101 -12.62 -13.22 6.80
CA GLY A 101 -11.59 -12.98 7.83
C GLY A 101 -10.16 -13.10 7.28
N ILE A 102 -9.89 -14.12 6.45
CA ILE A 102 -8.60 -14.28 5.76
C ILE A 102 -8.36 -13.12 4.79
N ALA A 103 -9.37 -12.77 3.98
CA ALA A 103 -9.27 -11.65 3.05
C ALA A 103 -8.99 -10.32 3.78
N PHE A 104 -9.61 -10.11 4.94
CA PHE A 104 -9.35 -8.96 5.80
C PHE A 104 -7.92 -8.98 6.34
N ALA A 105 -7.42 -10.11 6.85
CA ALA A 105 -6.06 -10.22 7.38
C ALA A 105 -4.99 -9.89 6.32
N TRP A 106 -5.15 -10.38 5.08
CA TRP A 106 -4.20 -10.08 4.00
C TRP A 106 -4.34 -8.66 3.46
N SER A 107 -5.57 -8.13 3.40
CA SER A 107 -5.78 -6.71 3.12
C SER A 107 -5.15 -5.84 4.20
N TYR A 108 -5.15 -6.34 5.46
CA TYR A 108 -4.54 -5.65 6.57
C TYR A 108 -3.02 -5.59 6.47
N GLU A 109 -2.39 -6.59 5.88
CA GLU A 109 -0.95 -6.57 5.66
C GLU A 109 -0.54 -5.55 4.58
N ALA A 110 -1.41 -5.27 3.61
CA ALA A 110 -1.14 -4.30 2.55
C ALA A 110 -1.17 -2.83 3.03
N TRP A 111 -2.06 -2.50 3.97
CA TRP A 111 -2.24 -1.13 4.46
C TRP A 111 -1.49 -0.80 5.76
N ARG A 112 -0.86 -1.79 6.42
CA ARG A 112 -0.27 -1.57 7.74
C ARG A 112 0.86 -0.54 7.61
N LEU A 113 0.92 0.40 8.54
CA LEU A 113 2.04 1.33 8.64
C LEU A 113 3.33 0.51 8.84
N ARG A 114 4.24 0.65 7.88
CA ARG A 114 5.62 0.14 7.97
C ARG A 114 6.51 1.33 8.28
N ASP A 115 7.51 1.09 9.12
CA ASP A 115 8.52 2.10 9.40
C ASP A 115 9.32 2.34 8.11
N ASP A 116 9.06 3.47 7.46
CA ASP A 116 9.83 3.91 6.30
C ASP A 116 11.06 4.66 6.79
N GLU A 117 12.23 4.31 6.25
CA GLU A 117 13.46 5.05 6.52
C GLU A 117 13.32 6.47 5.95
N ALA A 118 13.31 7.46 6.85
CA ALA A 118 13.25 8.87 6.52
C ALA A 118 14.58 9.53 6.87
N LEU A 119 14.99 10.50 6.05
CA LEU A 119 16.08 11.39 6.41
C LEU A 119 15.72 12.08 7.73
N GLY A 120 16.43 11.75 8.80
CA GLY A 120 16.16 12.29 10.12
C GLY A 120 16.31 13.80 10.12
N VAL A 121 15.40 14.51 10.78
CA VAL A 121 15.43 15.98 10.91
C VAL A 121 16.79 16.46 11.43
N LYS A 122 17.41 15.68 12.32
CA LYS A 122 18.74 15.94 12.86
C LYS A 122 19.82 15.91 11.78
N THR A 123 19.80 14.92 10.89
CA THR A 123 20.74 14.81 9.76
C THR A 123 20.60 16.01 8.80
N ILE A 124 19.37 16.47 8.55
CA ILE A 124 19.12 17.68 7.74
C ILE A 124 19.70 18.93 8.44
N GLN A 125 19.55 19.04 9.76
CA GLN A 125 20.13 20.13 10.54
C GLN A 125 21.66 20.10 10.55
N ASP A 126 22.28 18.92 10.65
CA ASP A 126 23.73 18.75 10.67
C ASP A 126 24.38 19.17 9.33
N TYR A 127 23.66 19.00 8.21
CA TYR A 127 24.14 19.44 6.88
C TYR A 127 23.88 20.92 6.57
N ARG A 128 23.10 21.63 7.40
CA ARG A 128 22.65 22.99 7.14
C ARG A 128 23.81 23.99 7.03
N GLU A 129 24.73 23.98 7.99
CA GLU A 129 25.87 24.91 7.99
C GLU A 129 26.82 24.65 6.82
N ALA A 130 27.10 23.38 6.52
CA ALA A 130 27.95 22.99 5.41
C ALA A 130 27.31 23.32 4.03
N ALA A 131 25.98 23.26 3.92
CA ALA A 131 25.25 23.70 2.74
C ALA A 131 25.34 25.21 2.52
N TYR A 132 25.17 26.03 3.58
CA TYR A 132 25.34 27.49 3.48
C TYR A 132 26.76 27.91 3.12
N ALA A 133 27.76 27.12 3.53
CA ALA A 133 29.16 27.34 3.17
C ALA A 133 29.49 26.94 1.72
N GLY A 134 28.53 26.44 0.93
CA GLY A 134 28.74 26.06 -0.46
C GLY A 134 29.61 24.81 -0.64
N ASN A 135 29.65 23.91 0.35
CA ASN A 135 30.48 22.72 0.28
C ASN A 135 29.87 21.69 -0.71
N PRO A 136 30.55 21.39 -1.84
CA PRO A 136 30.01 20.50 -2.87
C PRO A 136 29.81 19.05 -2.37
N ALA A 137 30.52 18.63 -1.32
CA ALA A 137 30.36 17.31 -0.72
C ALA A 137 29.00 17.11 -0.04
N VAL A 138 28.32 18.20 0.36
CA VAL A 138 26.98 18.13 0.96
C VAL A 138 25.96 17.71 -0.08
N GLY A 139 26.05 18.29 -1.28
CA GLY A 139 25.20 17.94 -2.41
C GLY A 139 25.26 16.46 -2.77
N ALA A 140 26.48 15.94 -2.97
CA ALA A 140 26.70 14.53 -3.28
C ALA A 140 26.12 13.60 -2.20
N LYS A 141 26.36 13.91 -0.91
CA LYS A 141 25.80 13.13 0.21
C LYS A 141 24.28 13.20 0.28
N LEU A 142 23.68 14.33 -0.08
CA LEU A 142 22.23 14.49 -0.12
C LEU A 142 21.62 13.64 -1.23
N VAL A 143 22.23 13.64 -2.42
CA VAL A 143 21.83 12.77 -3.54
C VAL A 143 21.93 11.30 -3.15
N ASP A 144 23.03 10.87 -2.52
CA ASP A 144 23.18 9.50 -2.04
C ASP A 144 22.12 9.11 -1.01
N ALA A 145 21.80 10.02 -0.08
CA ALA A 145 20.77 9.79 0.93
C ALA A 145 19.37 9.64 0.30
N TYR A 146 19.02 10.52 -0.65
CA TYR A 146 17.75 10.42 -1.38
C TYR A 146 17.70 9.17 -2.27
N ALA A 147 18.81 8.77 -2.89
CA ALA A 147 18.88 7.54 -3.68
C ALA A 147 18.60 6.30 -2.81
N ARG A 148 19.19 6.22 -1.60
CA ARG A 148 18.92 5.13 -0.64
C ARG A 148 17.46 5.09 -0.22
N ILE A 149 16.88 6.25 0.14
CA ILE A 149 15.46 6.34 0.50
C ILE A 149 14.56 5.89 -0.66
N ALA A 150 14.89 6.29 -1.90
CA ALA A 150 14.14 5.87 -3.07
C ALA A 150 14.22 4.34 -3.29
N GLU A 151 15.40 3.73 -3.14
CA GLU A 151 15.57 2.28 -3.23
C GLU A 151 14.79 1.52 -2.16
N ASP A 152 14.87 1.96 -0.90
CA ASP A 152 14.14 1.34 0.20
C ASP A 152 12.61 1.46 0.01
N ARG A 153 12.12 2.65 -0.39
CA ARG A 153 10.70 2.84 -0.72
C ARG A 153 10.26 1.96 -1.88
N ARG A 154 11.08 1.81 -2.91
CA ARG A 154 10.78 0.93 -4.05
C ARG A 154 10.68 -0.53 -3.64
N ARG A 155 11.57 -1.01 -2.75
CA ARG A 155 11.50 -2.36 -2.17
C ARG A 155 10.21 -2.54 -1.36
N VAL A 156 9.91 -1.62 -0.45
CA VAL A 156 8.69 -1.67 0.37
C VAL A 156 7.43 -1.64 -0.48
N ASN A 157 7.40 -0.83 -1.55
CA ASN A 157 6.27 -0.77 -2.46
C ASN A 157 6.11 -2.04 -3.31
N ALA A 158 7.20 -2.74 -3.64
CA ALA A 158 7.12 -4.04 -4.29
C ALA A 158 6.47 -5.08 -3.37
N GLU A 159 6.85 -5.10 -2.09
CA GLU A 159 6.22 -5.97 -1.09
C GLU A 159 4.74 -5.61 -0.84
N ARG A 160 4.40 -4.31 -0.78
CA ARG A 160 3.00 -3.86 -0.71
C ARG A 160 2.21 -4.31 -1.93
N ALA A 161 2.79 -4.23 -3.14
CA ALA A 161 2.13 -4.68 -4.35
C ALA A 161 1.83 -6.19 -4.32
N ASP A 162 2.75 -7.01 -3.81
CA ASP A 162 2.55 -8.45 -3.62
C ASP A 162 1.45 -8.73 -2.57
N ALA A 163 1.45 -8.01 -1.44
CA ALA A 163 0.40 -8.10 -0.44
C ALA A 163 -0.98 -7.71 -1.01
N VAL A 164 -1.06 -6.64 -1.81
CA VAL A 164 -2.30 -6.25 -2.51
C VAL A 164 -2.76 -7.33 -3.50
N HIS A 165 -1.83 -8.01 -4.18
CA HIS A 165 -2.18 -9.11 -5.07
C HIS A 165 -2.77 -10.30 -4.31
N LYS A 166 -2.16 -10.71 -3.21
CA LYS A 166 -2.69 -11.75 -2.31
C LYS A 166 -4.06 -11.36 -1.76
N ALA A 167 -4.21 -10.12 -1.29
CA ALA A 167 -5.49 -9.58 -0.82
C ALA A 167 -6.57 -9.62 -1.92
N ALA A 168 -6.23 -9.29 -3.16
CA ALA A 168 -7.16 -9.35 -4.29
C ALA A 168 -7.64 -10.80 -4.55
N ILE A 169 -6.72 -11.78 -4.51
CA ILE A 169 -7.08 -13.20 -4.67
C ILE A 169 -8.00 -13.64 -3.53
N ALA A 170 -7.67 -13.33 -2.27
CA ALA A 170 -8.51 -13.70 -1.13
C ALA A 170 -9.88 -13.02 -1.16
N CYS A 171 -9.94 -11.74 -1.51
CA CYS A 171 -11.22 -11.05 -1.70
C CYS A 171 -12.04 -11.70 -2.81
N GLY A 172 -11.41 -12.07 -3.94
CA GLY A 172 -12.08 -12.79 -5.03
C GLY A 172 -12.63 -14.15 -4.59
N LEU A 173 -11.85 -14.94 -3.86
CA LEU A 173 -12.29 -16.23 -3.31
C LEU A 173 -13.41 -16.07 -2.27
N ALA A 174 -13.30 -15.09 -1.37
CA ALA A 174 -14.35 -14.79 -0.40
C ALA A 174 -15.65 -14.39 -1.12
N MET A 175 -15.59 -13.54 -2.14
CA MET A 175 -16.75 -13.16 -2.95
C MET A 175 -17.41 -14.37 -3.63
N LEU A 176 -16.63 -15.34 -4.12
CA LEU A 176 -17.18 -16.58 -4.69
C LEU A 176 -17.88 -17.45 -3.64
N LEU A 177 -17.30 -17.57 -2.44
CA LEU A 177 -17.92 -18.32 -1.34
C LEU A 177 -19.24 -17.67 -0.91
N ILE A 178 -19.24 -16.35 -0.72
CA ILE A 178 -20.43 -15.56 -0.37
C ILE A 178 -21.50 -15.65 -1.47
N GLY A 179 -21.09 -15.58 -2.74
CA GLY A 179 -22.01 -15.73 -3.87
C GLY A 179 -22.62 -17.14 -3.94
N THR A 180 -21.83 -18.18 -3.65
CA THR A 180 -22.31 -19.56 -3.60
C THR A 180 -23.30 -19.76 -2.45
N GLU A 181 -23.01 -19.19 -1.28
CA GLU A 181 -23.93 -19.17 -0.14
C GLU A 181 -25.27 -18.51 -0.50
N LEU A 182 -25.25 -17.38 -1.20
CA LEU A 182 -26.47 -16.71 -1.65
C LEU A 182 -27.28 -17.58 -2.62
N VAL A 183 -26.63 -18.29 -3.55
CA VAL A 183 -27.31 -19.23 -4.45
C VAL A 183 -27.96 -20.36 -3.67
N LEU A 184 -27.25 -20.94 -2.69
CA LEU A 184 -27.82 -21.96 -1.79
C LEU A 184 -29.03 -21.43 -1.02
N ALA A 185 -28.98 -20.17 -0.57
CA ALA A 185 -30.07 -19.52 0.13
C ALA A 185 -31.32 -19.43 -0.76
N PHE A 186 -31.16 -19.03 -2.02
CA PHE A 186 -32.26 -18.99 -2.98
C PHE A 186 -32.81 -20.37 -3.32
N VAL A 187 -31.94 -21.39 -3.47
CA VAL A 187 -32.40 -22.77 -3.69
C VAL A 187 -33.20 -23.26 -2.48
N ALA A 188 -32.76 -22.97 -1.25
CA ALA A 188 -33.48 -23.34 -0.05
C ALA A 188 -34.86 -22.70 0.02
N VAL A 189 -35.01 -21.45 -0.44
CA VAL A 189 -36.33 -20.80 -0.57
C VAL A 189 -37.19 -21.47 -1.64
N ALA A 190 -36.61 -21.80 -2.80
CA ALA A 190 -37.37 -22.34 -3.93
C ALA A 190 -37.85 -23.78 -3.73
N VAL A 191 -37.17 -24.56 -2.87
CA VAL A 191 -37.49 -25.97 -2.58
C VAL A 191 -38.35 -26.11 -1.30
N ARG A 192 -38.56 -25.02 -0.56
CA ARG A 192 -39.47 -24.96 0.60
C ARG A 192 -40.92 -24.99 0.14
#